data_AF-A0A7S3UHR0-F1
#
_entry.id   AF-A0A7S3UHR0-F1
#
_cell.length_a   1.000
_cell.length_b   1.000
_cell.length_c   1.000
_cell.angle_alpha   90.00
_cell.angle_beta   90.00
_cell.angle_gamma   90.00
#
_symmetry.space_group_name_H-M   'P 1'
#
loop_
_entity.id
_entity.type
_entity.pdbx_description
1 polymer ?
#
loop_
_entity_poly.entity_id
_entity_poly.type
_entity_poly.pdbx_seq_one_letter_code
_entity_poly.pdbx_strand_id
1 'polypeptide(L)'
;TPMPVAILAQAKQLAMLAHAWAKAHIHNEDLYSILAPLIVRNIEQFGPREVAMATYGFAHFRLDIPEVFNALRARAAVLLDDHQFSLQDLLMFSNALAKVHLRDGAVADALSR
;
A
#
# COMPACT_ATOMS: atom_id res chain seq x y z
N THR A 1 -15.05 -2.40 24.05
CA THR A 1 -14.77 -3.75 23.50
C THR A 1 -13.58 -3.63 22.57
N PRO A 2 -12.50 -4.41 22.73
CA PRO A 2 -11.39 -4.37 21.78
C PRO A 2 -11.90 -4.82 20.41
N MET A 3 -11.51 -4.12 19.36
CA MET A 3 -11.83 -4.51 17.97
C MET A 3 -11.39 -5.97 17.76
N PRO A 4 -12.26 -6.86 17.22
CA PRO A 4 -11.88 -8.23 16.96
C PRO A 4 -10.66 -8.25 16.03
N VAL A 5 -9.58 -8.88 16.46
CA VAL A 5 -8.35 -9.10 15.67
C VAL A 5 -8.67 -9.74 14.31
N ALA A 6 -9.77 -10.50 14.22
CA ALA A 6 -10.29 -11.09 12.99
C ALA A 6 -10.62 -10.06 11.89
N ILE A 7 -10.99 -8.81 12.23
CA ILE A 7 -11.28 -7.75 11.25
C ILE A 7 -9.98 -7.23 10.62
N LEU A 8 -8.86 -7.30 11.33
CA LEU A 8 -7.54 -6.91 10.84
C LEU A 8 -6.89 -7.97 9.93
N ALA A 9 -7.55 -9.09 9.66
CA ALA A 9 -6.97 -10.18 8.88
C ALA A 9 -7.18 -10.06 7.37
N GLN A 10 -8.19 -9.31 6.88
CA GLN A 10 -8.42 -9.22 5.43
C GLN A 10 -7.68 -8.01 4.84
N ALA A 11 -7.08 -8.23 3.66
CA ALA A 11 -6.25 -7.26 2.94
C ALA A 11 -6.87 -5.86 2.86
N LYS A 12 -8.18 -5.81 2.58
CA LYS A 12 -8.94 -4.57 2.46
C LYS A 12 -8.90 -3.72 3.75
N GLN A 13 -9.16 -4.33 4.90
CA GLN A 13 -9.17 -3.60 6.19
C GLN A 13 -7.77 -3.08 6.52
N LEU A 14 -6.72 -3.88 6.28
CA LEU A 14 -5.34 -3.46 6.51
C LEU A 14 -4.98 -2.22 5.68
N ALA A 15 -5.27 -2.25 4.38
CA ALA A 15 -5.02 -1.11 3.49
C ALA A 15 -5.87 0.11 3.86
N MET A 16 -7.14 -0.09 4.25
CA MET A 16 -8.03 0.97 4.70
C MET A 16 -7.54 1.66 5.97
N LEU A 17 -7.04 0.91 6.96
CA LEU A 17 -6.51 1.48 8.19
C LEU A 17 -5.25 2.32 7.93
N ALA A 18 -4.28 1.77 7.19
CA ALA A 18 -3.08 2.52 6.81
C ALA A 18 -3.44 3.83 6.07
N HIS A 19 -4.33 3.73 5.08
CA HIS A 19 -4.74 4.90 4.29
C HIS A 19 -5.54 5.92 5.11
N ALA A 20 -6.47 5.48 5.97
CA ALA A 20 -7.33 6.38 6.72
C ALA A 20 -6.56 7.22 7.74
N TRP A 21 -5.59 6.62 8.45
CA TRP A 21 -4.77 7.34 9.43
C TRP A 21 -3.83 8.34 8.74
N ALA A 22 -3.19 7.92 7.64
CA ALA A 22 -2.43 8.84 6.79
C ALA A 22 -3.28 10.00 6.26
N LYS A 23 -4.47 9.71 5.72
CA LYS A 23 -5.37 10.74 5.18
C LYS A 23 -5.86 11.71 6.26
N ALA A 24 -6.07 11.21 7.49
CA ALA A 24 -6.40 12.02 8.65
C ALA A 24 -5.19 12.81 9.22
N HIS A 25 -3.98 12.65 8.65
CA HIS A 25 -2.73 13.24 9.13
C HIS A 25 -2.39 12.83 10.57
N ILE A 26 -2.79 11.62 10.98
CA ILE A 26 -2.50 11.05 12.30
C ILE A 26 -1.31 10.10 12.16
N HIS A 27 -0.15 10.54 12.66
CA HIS A 27 1.04 9.71 12.76
C HIS A 27 0.96 8.84 14.03
N ASN A 28 0.88 7.52 13.88
CA ASN A 28 0.79 6.56 14.99
C ASN A 28 1.73 5.37 14.71
N GLU A 29 2.94 5.43 15.26
CA GLU A 29 3.99 4.43 15.03
C GLU A 29 3.58 3.03 15.49
N ASP A 30 2.86 2.91 16.61
CA ASP A 30 2.36 1.63 17.12
C ASP A 30 1.40 0.96 16.14
N LEU A 31 0.50 1.74 15.52
CA LEU A 31 -0.40 1.22 14.50
C LEU A 31 0.39 0.73 13.28
N TYR A 32 1.32 1.54 12.75
CA TYR A 32 2.07 1.16 11.55
C TYR A 32 3.01 -0.02 11.79
N SER A 33 3.57 -0.15 13.00
CA SER A 33 4.38 -1.32 13.38
C SER A 33 3.55 -2.61 13.48
N ILE A 34 2.27 -2.52 13.87
CA ILE A 34 1.33 -3.66 13.84
C ILE A 34 0.90 -3.97 12.41
N LEU A 35 0.60 -2.95 11.58
CA LEU A 35 0.11 -3.14 10.22
C LEU A 35 1.17 -3.71 9.29
N ALA A 36 2.43 -3.28 9.40
CA ALA A 36 3.53 -3.70 8.52
C ALA A 36 3.64 -5.23 8.34
N PRO A 37 3.83 -6.04 9.40
CA PRO A 37 3.94 -7.49 9.25
C PRO A 37 2.64 -8.16 8.79
N LEU A 38 1.48 -7.59 9.14
CA LEU A 38 0.18 -8.11 8.68
C LEU A 38 -0.02 -7.88 7.17
N ILE A 39 0.41 -6.75 6.65
CA ILE A 39 0.37 -6.43 5.22
C ILE A 39 1.28 -7.37 4.45
N VAL A 40 2.55 -7.51 4.88
CA VAL A 40 3.52 -8.39 4.21
C VAL A 40 2.99 -9.83 4.18
N ARG A 41 2.44 -10.34 5.30
CA ARG A 41 1.90 -11.71 5.36
C ARG A 41 0.68 -11.93 4.46
N ASN A 42 -0.15 -10.92 4.24
CA ASN A 42 -1.40 -11.04 3.47
C ASN A 42 -1.29 -10.44 2.06
N ILE A 43 -0.08 -10.11 1.59
CA ILE A 43 0.13 -9.32 0.37
C ILE A 43 -0.51 -9.95 -0.88
N GLU A 44 -0.54 -11.28 -0.96
CA GLU A 44 -1.14 -12.00 -2.09
C GLU A 44 -2.65 -11.78 -2.23
N GLN A 45 -3.33 -11.39 -1.15
CA GLN A 45 -4.76 -11.06 -1.16
C GLN A 45 -5.03 -9.62 -1.59
N PHE A 46 -4.00 -8.79 -1.78
CA PHE A 46 -4.17 -7.38 -2.14
C PHE A 46 -4.51 -7.28 -3.63
N GLY A 47 -5.58 -6.55 -3.93
CA GLY A 47 -5.86 -6.04 -5.27
C GLY A 47 -5.19 -4.69 -5.51
N PRO A 48 -5.36 -4.12 -6.72
CA PRO A 48 -4.74 -2.85 -7.12
C PRO A 48 -5.04 -1.70 -6.15
N ARG A 49 -6.30 -1.62 -5.71
CA ARG A 49 -6.76 -0.59 -4.77
C ARG A 49 -6.11 -0.74 -3.40
N GLU A 50 -6.05 -1.96 -2.86
CA GLU A 50 -5.38 -2.22 -1.58
C GLU A 50 -3.89 -1.89 -1.64
N VAL A 51 -3.20 -2.27 -2.72
CA VAL A 51 -1.78 -1.93 -2.94
C VAL A 51 -1.60 -0.41 -2.94
N ALA A 52 -2.39 0.32 -3.73
CA ALA A 52 -2.29 1.77 -3.81
C ALA A 52 -2.56 2.45 -2.46
N MET A 53 -3.59 1.99 -1.73
CA MET A 53 -3.99 2.55 -0.43
C MET A 53 -2.93 2.29 0.65
N ALA A 54 -2.41 1.07 0.74
CA ALA A 54 -1.33 0.76 1.68
C ALA A 54 -0.08 1.56 1.35
N THR A 55 0.34 1.60 0.08
CA THR A 55 1.52 2.38 -0.34
C THR A 55 1.38 3.85 0.04
N TYR A 56 0.21 4.45 -0.18
CA TYR A 56 -0.08 5.81 0.28
C TYR A 56 0.07 5.94 1.80
N GLY A 57 -0.51 5.01 2.56
CA GLY A 57 -0.49 5.03 4.03
C GLY A 57 0.94 5.12 4.58
N PHE A 58 1.83 4.23 4.12
CA PHE A 58 3.22 4.20 4.57
C PHE A 58 4.04 5.36 3.99
N ALA A 59 3.80 5.76 2.74
CA ALA A 59 4.57 6.83 2.11
C ALA A 59 4.19 8.25 2.59
N HIS A 60 2.98 8.44 3.12
CA HIS A 60 2.48 9.78 3.48
C HIS A 60 3.38 10.48 4.51
N PHE A 61 3.85 9.75 5.52
CA PHE A 61 4.78 10.26 6.53
C PHE A 61 6.25 9.91 6.22
N ARG A 62 6.54 9.46 4.99
CA ARG A 62 7.86 8.96 4.59
C ARG A 62 8.40 7.86 5.52
N LEU A 63 7.52 6.99 6.00
CA LEU A 63 7.95 5.81 6.76
C LEU A 63 8.76 4.94 5.81
N ASP A 64 10.04 4.77 6.07
CA ASP A 64 10.90 3.88 5.30
C ASP A 64 10.89 2.51 5.96
N ILE A 65 9.95 1.66 5.53
CA ILE A 65 9.84 0.26 5.98
C ILE A 65 10.08 -0.61 4.75
N PRO A 66 11.34 -0.94 4.42
CA PRO A 66 11.70 -1.56 3.16
C PRO A 66 10.95 -2.86 2.88
N GLU A 67 10.66 -3.66 3.90
CA GLU A 67 9.93 -4.93 3.73
C GLU A 67 8.51 -4.70 3.19
N VAL A 68 7.83 -3.64 3.65
CA VAL A 68 6.47 -3.29 3.21
C VAL A 68 6.49 -2.79 1.77
N PHE A 69 7.39 -1.87 1.43
CA PHE A 69 7.47 -1.34 0.06
C PHE A 69 7.90 -2.39 -0.95
N ASN A 70 8.83 -3.28 -0.59
CA ASN A 70 9.24 -4.38 -1.46
C ASN A 70 8.07 -5.33 -1.74
N ALA A 71 7.31 -5.70 -0.71
CA ALA A 71 6.12 -6.54 -0.87
C ALA A 71 5.05 -5.86 -1.75
N LEU A 72 4.75 -4.59 -1.50
CA LEU A 72 3.76 -3.82 -2.28
C LEU A 72 4.18 -3.65 -3.74
N ARG A 73 5.45 -3.37 -4.02
CA ARG A 73 5.97 -3.24 -5.38
C ARG A 73 5.97 -4.57 -6.13
N ALA A 74 6.39 -5.65 -5.48
CA ALA A 74 6.33 -6.98 -6.08
C ALA A 74 4.89 -7.37 -6.46
N ARG A 75 3.93 -7.11 -5.56
CA ARG A 75 2.52 -7.34 -5.84
C ARG A 75 1.97 -6.42 -6.94
N ALA A 76 2.37 -5.15 -6.94
CA ALA A 76 1.99 -4.20 -7.98
C ALA A 76 2.46 -4.66 -9.37
N ALA A 77 3.69 -5.18 -9.49
CA ALA A 77 4.24 -5.67 -10.75
C ALA A 77 3.37 -6.79 -11.34
N VAL A 78 2.99 -7.79 -10.54
CA VAL A 78 2.09 -8.88 -10.96
C VAL A 78 0.74 -8.33 -11.44
N LEU A 79 0.15 -7.40 -10.68
CA LEU A 79 -1.15 -6.81 -11.01
C LEU A 79 -1.10 -5.90 -12.26
N LEU A 80 0.05 -5.29 -12.54
CA LEU A 80 0.29 -4.47 -13.73
C LEU A 80 0.44 -5.35 -14.97
N ASP A 81 1.17 -6.46 -14.87
CA ASP A 81 1.31 -7.44 -15.95
C ASP A 81 -0.05 -8.04 -16.33
N ASP A 82 -0.93 -8.24 -15.35
CA ASP A 82 -2.30 -8.71 -15.55
C ASP A 82 -3.30 -7.60 -15.97
N HIS A 83 -2.84 -6.36 -16.20
CA HIS A 83 -3.68 -5.20 -16.55
C HIS A 83 -4.83 -4.91 -15.57
N GLN A 84 -4.65 -5.19 -14.28
CA GLN A 84 -5.72 -5.05 -13.29
C GLN A 84 -5.87 -3.63 -12.71
N PHE A 85 -4.86 -2.77 -12.86
CA PHE A 85 -4.90 -1.42 -12.32
C PHE A 85 -5.90 -0.53 -13.05
N SER A 86 -6.77 0.12 -12.28
CA SER A 86 -7.46 1.32 -12.78
C SER A 86 -6.48 2.49 -12.88
N LEU A 87 -6.75 3.46 -13.76
CA LEU A 87 -5.93 4.68 -13.85
C LEU A 87 -5.86 5.42 -12.51
N GLN A 88 -6.96 5.45 -11.76
CA GLN A 88 -7.01 6.11 -10.46
C GLN A 88 -6.08 5.43 -9.44
N ASP A 89 -6.13 4.10 -9.34
CA ASP A 89 -5.27 3.35 -8.41
C ASP A 89 -3.80 3.46 -8.82
N LEU A 90 -3.52 3.44 -10.13
CA LEU A 90 -2.16 3.60 -10.66
C LEU A 90 -1.58 4.97 -10.32
N LEU A 91 -2.35 6.04 -10.51
CA LEU A 91 -1.90 7.40 -10.16
C LEU A 91 -1.66 7.55 -8.66
N MET A 92 -2.55 6.98 -7.83
CA MET A 92 -2.38 7.01 -6.36
C MET A 92 -1.12 6.27 -5.93
N PHE A 93 -0.89 5.07 -6.47
CA PHE A 93 0.31 4.27 -6.22
C PHE A 93 1.59 5.00 -6.65
N SER A 94 1.59 5.54 -7.87
CA SER A 94 2.73 6.26 -8.46
C SER A 94 3.11 7.49 -7.64
N ASN A 95 2.12 8.31 -7.27
CA ASN A 95 2.33 9.48 -6.44
C ASN A 95 2.84 9.11 -5.03
N ALA A 96 2.35 8.00 -4.47
CA ALA A 96 2.84 7.52 -3.18
C ALA A 96 4.31 7.09 -3.25
N LEU A 97 4.72 6.31 -4.25
CA LEU A 97 6.12 5.91 -4.43
C LEU A 97 7.06 7.12 -4.60
N ALA A 98 6.63 8.13 -5.36
CA ALA A 98 7.41 9.35 -5.55
C ALA A 98 7.73 10.08 -4.23
N LYS A 99 6.82 10.04 -3.24
CA LYS A 99 7.02 10.67 -1.92
C LYS A 99 8.14 10.04 -1.09
N VAL A 100 8.45 8.76 -1.35
CA VAL A 100 9.54 8.02 -0.70
C VAL A 100 10.75 7.85 -1.64
N HIS A 101 10.83 8.68 -2.68
CA HIS A 101 11.92 8.66 -3.67
C HIS A 101 12.12 7.33 -4.40
N LEU A 102 11.10 6.47 -4.39
CA LEU A 102 11.11 5.21 -5.14
C LEU A 102 10.60 5.48 -6.55
N ARG A 103 11.49 5.33 -7.54
CA ARG A 103 11.12 5.29 -8.96
C ARG A 103 10.96 3.84 -9.37
N ASP A 104 9.84 3.49 -9.99
CA ASP A 104 9.56 2.15 -10.46
C ASP A 104 9.33 2.15 -11.98
N GLY A 105 10.14 1.36 -12.69
CA GLY A 105 10.11 1.30 -14.16
C GLY A 105 8.80 0.75 -14.70
N ALA A 106 8.24 -0.28 -14.06
CA ALA A 106 6.97 -0.87 -14.48
C ALA A 106 5.82 0.14 -14.37
N VAL A 107 5.86 0.98 -13.33
CA VAL A 107 4.89 2.07 -13.14
C VAL A 107 5.04 3.15 -14.20
N ALA A 108 6.28 3.55 -14.52
CA ALA A 108 6.54 4.55 -15.56
C ALA A 108 6.05 4.06 -16.94
N ASP A 109 6.31 2.80 -17.28
CA ASP A 109 5.84 2.19 -18.51
C ASP A 109 4.31 2.12 -18.55
N ALA A 110 3.66 1.75 -17.44
CA ALA A 110 2.21 1.67 -17.34
C ALA A 110 1.52 3.04 -17.48
N LEU A 111 2.14 4.13 -17.02
CA LEU A 111 1.61 5.49 -17.17
C LEU A 111 1.78 6.06 -18.59
N SER A 112 2.64 5.44 -19.42
CA SER A 112 2.99 5.94 -20.75
C SER A 112 2.18 5.30 -21.89
N ARG A 113 1.29 4.36 -21.55
CA ARG A 113 0.39 3.65 -22.49
C ARG A 113 -0.97 4.35 -22.55
#